data_AF-A0A455U5J3-F1
#
_entry.id   AF-A0A455U5J3-F1
#
_cell.length_a   1.000
_cell.length_b   1.000
_cell.length_c   1.000
_cell.angle_alpha   90.00
_cell.angle_beta   90.00
_cell.angle_gamma   90.00
#
_symmetry.space_group_name_H-M   'P 1'
#
loop_
_entity.id
_entity.type
_entity.pdbx_description
1 polymer ?
#
loop_
_entity_poly.entity_id
_entity_poly.type
_entity_poly.pdbx_seq_one_letter_code
_entity_poly.pdbx_strand_id
1 'polypeptide(L)'
;MGFAIAEKTLAAQFNRPGHTIVDHHTWCFLGDGCVMEGISHEAASFAGTHQLGKLIAIYDDNGISIDGEVEGWFTDDTAKRFEAYGWHVVPNVDGHKPEEIKAAIELAKSHDDKPSLIICKTIIGFGAPTSRVKRMLTARH
;
A
#
# COMPACT_ATOMS: atom_id res chain seq x y z
N MET A 1 -10.41 -0.85 -1.41
CA MET A 1 -11.17 -1.91 -0.68
C MET A 1 -12.46 -2.28 -1.40
N GLY A 2 -13.43 -1.36 -1.59
CA GLY A 2 -14.74 -1.70 -2.20
C GLY A 2 -14.69 -2.39 -3.56
N PHE A 3 -13.77 -1.99 -4.45
CA PHE A 3 -13.56 -2.67 -5.74
C PHE A 3 -13.10 -4.13 -5.61
N ALA A 4 -12.27 -4.45 -4.61
CA ALA A 4 -11.83 -5.82 -4.35
C ALA A 4 -12.97 -6.68 -3.78
N ILE A 5 -13.88 -6.10 -3.00
CA ILE A 5 -15.12 -6.78 -2.57
C ILE A 5 -15.97 -7.11 -3.80
N ALA A 6 -16.16 -6.14 -4.69
CA ALA A 6 -16.95 -6.33 -5.90
C ALA A 6 -16.36 -7.44 -6.78
N GLU A 7 -15.05 -7.43 -7.02
CA GLU A 7 -14.35 -8.49 -7.76
C GLU A 7 -14.59 -9.87 -7.12
N LYS A 8 -14.31 -10.02 -5.82
CA LYS A 8 -14.46 -11.30 -5.12
C LYS A 8 -15.91 -11.80 -5.14
N THR A 9 -16.87 -10.89 -4.98
CA THR A 9 -18.29 -11.21 -5.00
C THR A 9 -18.75 -11.65 -6.38
N LEU A 10 -18.38 -10.92 -7.42
CA LEU A 10 -18.75 -11.23 -8.80
C LEU A 10 -18.06 -12.51 -9.29
N ALA A 11 -16.79 -12.73 -8.94
CA ALA A 11 -16.07 -13.96 -9.21
C ALA A 11 -16.79 -15.17 -8.60
N ALA A 12 -17.18 -15.09 -7.32
CA ALA A 12 -17.92 -16.17 -6.65
C ALA A 12 -19.31 -16.43 -7.28
N GLN A 13 -19.99 -15.39 -7.76
CA GLN A 13 -21.32 -15.53 -8.35
C GLN A 13 -21.29 -16.10 -9.77
N PHE A 14 -20.35 -15.65 -10.60
CA PHE A 14 -20.40 -15.86 -12.05
C PHE A 14 -19.33 -16.82 -12.60
N ASN A 15 -18.19 -17.01 -11.93
CA ASN A 15 -17.22 -17.98 -12.41
C ASN A 15 -17.79 -19.41 -12.30
N ARG A 16 -17.43 -20.26 -13.26
CA ARG A 16 -17.81 -21.68 -13.31
C ARG A 16 -16.58 -22.52 -13.66
N PRO A 17 -16.56 -23.83 -13.38
CA PRO A 17 -15.49 -24.70 -13.84
C PRO A 17 -15.25 -24.53 -15.35
N GLY A 18 -14.01 -24.22 -15.73
CA GLY A 18 -13.61 -23.95 -17.12
C GLY A 18 -14.00 -22.58 -17.68
N HIS A 19 -14.66 -21.71 -16.91
CA HIS A 19 -15.11 -20.38 -17.34
C HIS A 19 -14.87 -19.35 -16.24
N THR A 20 -13.68 -18.75 -16.27
CA THR A 20 -13.29 -17.63 -15.38
C THR A 20 -13.51 -16.32 -16.12
N ILE A 21 -14.56 -15.58 -15.74
CA ILE A 21 -14.95 -14.34 -16.41
C ILE A 21 -14.65 -13.09 -15.58
N VAL A 22 -14.58 -13.23 -14.26
CA VAL A 22 -14.13 -12.17 -13.34
C VAL A 22 -12.87 -12.65 -12.64
N ASP A 23 -11.75 -12.06 -13.02
CA ASP A 23 -10.44 -12.35 -12.44
C ASP A 23 -9.50 -11.17 -12.67
N HIS A 24 -9.40 -10.28 -11.68
CA HIS A 24 -8.49 -9.14 -11.75
C HIS A 24 -8.03 -8.69 -10.37
N HIS A 25 -6.88 -8.01 -10.33
CA HIS A 25 -6.39 -7.37 -9.13
C HIS A 25 -6.97 -5.97 -8.95
N THR A 26 -7.02 -5.52 -7.70
CA THR A 26 -7.23 -4.12 -7.31
C THR A 26 -5.94 -3.57 -6.74
N TRP A 27 -5.43 -2.50 -7.35
CA TRP A 27 -4.20 -1.83 -6.92
C TRP A 27 -4.52 -0.50 -6.24
N CYS A 28 -3.78 -0.15 -5.19
CA CYS A 28 -3.94 1.12 -4.50
C CYS A 28 -2.56 1.70 -4.16
N PHE A 29 -2.33 2.96 -4.50
CA PHE A 29 -1.13 3.70 -4.11
C PHE A 29 -1.48 4.64 -2.96
N LEU A 30 -0.65 4.60 -1.92
CA LEU A 30 -0.87 5.31 -0.65
C LEU A 30 0.41 6.04 -0.27
N GLY A 31 0.29 7.15 0.45
CA GLY A 31 1.41 7.82 1.12
C GLY A 31 1.15 7.94 2.62
N ASP A 32 2.03 8.64 3.33
CA ASP A 32 1.98 8.81 4.79
C ASP A 32 0.61 9.33 5.27
N GLY A 33 0.06 10.34 4.58
CA GLY A 33 -1.27 10.89 4.89
C GLY A 33 -2.37 9.84 4.90
N CYS A 34 -2.38 8.96 3.89
CA CYS A 34 -3.41 7.93 3.77
C CYS A 34 -3.33 6.91 4.90
N VAL A 35 -2.12 6.52 5.32
CA VAL A 35 -1.93 5.50 6.37
C VAL A 35 -2.13 6.04 7.78
N MET A 36 -2.15 7.37 7.95
CA MET A 36 -2.51 8.08 9.18
C MET A 36 -4.02 8.27 9.36
N GLU A 37 -4.80 8.34 8.27
CA GLU A 37 -6.23 8.60 8.35
C GLU A 37 -7.02 7.40 8.91
N GLY A 38 -7.87 7.64 9.92
CA GLY A 38 -8.66 6.61 10.60
C GLY A 38 -9.47 5.70 9.67
N ILE A 39 -10.04 6.24 8.59
CA ILE A 39 -10.82 5.48 7.62
C ILE A 39 -9.97 4.39 6.92
N SER A 40 -8.67 4.61 6.77
CA SER A 40 -7.76 3.61 6.19
C SER A 40 -7.62 2.39 7.11
N HIS A 41 -7.63 2.59 8.42
CA HIS A 41 -7.57 1.51 9.41
C HIS A 41 -8.83 0.66 9.40
N GLU A 42 -10.00 1.29 9.32
CA GLU A 42 -11.28 0.60 9.19
C GLU A 42 -11.30 -0.26 7.92
N ALA A 43 -10.91 0.33 6.79
CA ALA A 43 -10.86 -0.38 5.51
C ALA A 43 -9.81 -1.51 5.50
N ALA A 44 -8.64 -1.30 6.12
CA ALA A 44 -7.57 -2.29 6.18
C ALA A 44 -7.96 -3.47 7.09
N SER A 45 -8.53 -3.20 8.26
CA SER A 45 -9.06 -4.21 9.18
C SER A 45 -10.13 -5.07 8.51
N PHE A 46 -11.07 -4.44 7.80
CA PHE A 46 -12.11 -5.14 7.04
C PHE A 46 -11.52 -6.01 5.93
N ALA A 47 -10.59 -5.48 5.15
CA ALA A 47 -9.98 -6.20 4.03
C ALA A 47 -9.21 -7.45 4.48
N GLY A 48 -8.51 -7.37 5.60
CA GLY A 48 -7.81 -8.52 6.18
C GLY A 48 -8.78 -9.55 6.75
N THR A 49 -9.80 -9.11 7.49
CA THR A 49 -10.89 -9.98 8.00
C THR A 49 -11.60 -10.74 6.88
N HIS A 50 -11.72 -10.14 5.69
CA HIS A 50 -12.39 -10.75 4.55
C HIS A 50 -11.45 -11.34 3.50
N GLN A 51 -10.15 -11.46 3.82
CA GLN A 51 -9.18 -12.19 3.00
C GLN A 51 -9.22 -11.74 1.54
N LEU A 52 -9.15 -10.42 1.31
CA LEU A 52 -9.21 -9.84 -0.03
C LEU A 52 -7.86 -10.00 -0.76
N GLY A 53 -7.45 -11.23 -1.10
CA GLY A 53 -6.11 -11.51 -1.64
C GLY A 53 -5.77 -10.87 -2.98
N LYS A 54 -6.76 -10.40 -3.73
CA LYS A 54 -6.53 -9.62 -4.96
C LYS A 54 -6.39 -8.12 -4.73
N LEU A 55 -6.45 -7.65 -3.48
CA LEU A 55 -6.14 -6.27 -3.09
C LEU A 55 -4.65 -6.13 -2.77
N ILE A 56 -3.95 -5.31 -3.54
CA ILE A 56 -2.53 -5.00 -3.32
C ILE A 56 -2.39 -3.48 -3.15
N ALA A 57 -1.89 -3.07 -1.98
CA ALA A 57 -1.56 -1.69 -1.69
C ALA A 57 -0.04 -1.49 -1.79
N ILE A 58 0.36 -0.38 -2.38
CA ILE A 58 1.75 0.10 -2.44
C ILE A 58 1.80 1.38 -1.63
N TYR A 59 2.53 1.35 -0.53
CA TYR A 59 2.77 2.50 0.33
C TYR A 59 4.12 3.12 -0.03
N ASP A 60 4.05 4.37 -0.51
CA ASP A 60 5.20 5.25 -0.67
C ASP A 60 5.59 5.82 0.69
N ASP A 61 6.56 5.17 1.32
CA ASP A 61 7.13 5.51 2.61
C ASP A 61 8.35 6.39 2.35
N ASN A 62 8.08 7.70 2.25
CA ASN A 62 9.07 8.73 1.98
C ASN A 62 9.27 9.69 3.17
N GLY A 63 8.46 9.53 4.23
CA GLY A 63 8.56 10.28 5.47
C GLY A 63 8.02 11.70 5.41
N ILE A 64 7.23 12.04 4.38
CA ILE A 64 6.76 13.40 4.11
C ILE A 64 5.25 13.41 3.88
N SER A 65 4.56 14.21 4.68
CA SER A 65 3.17 14.61 4.47
C SER A 65 3.09 16.03 3.88
N ILE A 66 1.86 16.52 3.63
CA ILE A 66 1.65 17.91 3.18
C ILE A 66 2.17 18.94 4.20
N ASP A 67 2.15 18.61 5.49
CA ASP A 67 2.61 19.48 6.58
C ASP A 67 4.11 19.32 6.90
N GLY A 68 4.83 18.47 6.15
CA GLY A 68 6.26 18.24 6.29
C GLY A 68 6.63 16.85 6.79
N GLU A 69 7.82 16.74 7.38
CA GLU A 69 8.39 15.49 7.91
C GLU A 69 7.50 14.88 8.99
N VAL A 70 7.24 13.57 8.88
CA VAL A 70 6.25 12.89 9.73
C VAL A 70 6.84 12.31 11.04
N GLU A 71 8.17 12.21 11.15
CA GLU A 71 8.89 11.55 12.26
C GLU A 71 8.48 12.06 13.65
N GLY A 72 8.05 13.32 13.77
CA GLY A 72 7.66 13.94 15.03
C GLY A 72 6.24 13.64 15.52
N TRP A 73 5.33 13.14 14.67
CA TRP A 73 3.92 12.90 15.03
C TRP A 73 3.34 11.61 14.45
N PHE A 74 4.08 10.89 13.62
CA PHE A 74 3.75 9.56 13.12
C PHE A 74 4.91 8.62 13.41
N THR A 75 4.78 7.86 14.49
CA THR A 75 5.81 6.97 15.05
C THR A 75 5.34 5.51 15.10
N ASP A 76 4.31 5.19 14.31
CA ASP A 76 3.74 3.85 14.30
C ASP A 76 4.67 2.83 13.62
N ASP A 77 4.44 1.56 13.91
CA ASP A 77 5.00 0.47 13.11
C ASP A 77 3.91 0.04 12.10
N THR A 78 3.85 0.75 10.98
CA THR A 78 2.86 0.48 9.92
C THR A 78 2.92 -0.97 9.45
N ALA A 79 4.12 -1.58 9.35
CA ALA A 79 4.25 -2.98 8.96
C ALA A 79 3.54 -3.92 9.96
N LYS A 80 3.90 -3.84 11.25
CA LYS A 80 3.27 -4.67 12.29
C LYS A 80 1.77 -4.40 12.42
N ARG A 81 1.34 -3.15 12.22
CA ARG A 81 -0.08 -2.79 12.26
C ARG A 81 -0.87 -3.50 11.15
N PHE A 82 -0.35 -3.54 9.93
CA PHE A 82 -1.00 -4.24 8.82
C PHE A 82 -0.92 -5.77 8.98
N GLU A 83 0.19 -6.31 9.50
CA GLU A 83 0.27 -7.72 9.90
C GLU A 83 -0.82 -8.07 10.91
N ALA A 84 -1.07 -7.21 11.91
CA ALA A 84 -2.12 -7.40 12.91
C ALA A 84 -3.54 -7.33 12.31
N TYR A 85 -3.73 -6.61 11.20
CA TYR A 85 -4.99 -6.65 10.43
C TYR A 85 -5.15 -7.94 9.61
N GLY A 86 -4.13 -8.80 9.54
CA GLY A 86 -4.13 -10.03 8.74
C GLY A 86 -3.65 -9.83 7.30
N TRP A 87 -2.86 -8.79 7.03
CA TRP A 87 -2.27 -8.56 5.72
C TRP A 87 -0.94 -9.32 5.56
N HIS A 88 -0.62 -9.67 4.31
CA HIS A 88 0.75 -9.99 3.92
C HIS A 88 1.51 -8.66 3.75
N VAL A 89 2.67 -8.53 4.38
CA VAL A 89 3.47 -7.30 4.33
C VAL A 89 4.84 -7.59 3.73
N VAL A 90 5.22 -6.78 2.74
CA VAL A 90 6.57 -6.76 2.14
C VAL A 90 7.24 -5.45 2.55
N PRO A 91 8.00 -5.42 3.67
CA PRO A 91 8.61 -4.21 4.18
C PRO A 91 9.92 -3.86 3.45
N ASN A 92 10.34 -2.60 3.57
CA ASN A 92 11.68 -2.12 3.19
C ASN A 92 12.08 -2.37 1.72
N VAL A 93 11.12 -2.29 0.79
CA VAL A 93 11.41 -2.36 -0.65
C VAL A 93 12.06 -1.06 -1.08
N ASP A 94 13.22 -1.11 -1.74
CA ASP A 94 13.82 0.10 -2.32
C ASP A 94 13.00 0.54 -3.54
N GLY A 95 12.21 1.60 -3.38
CA GLY A 95 11.31 2.09 -4.43
C GLY A 95 12.00 2.78 -5.61
N HIS A 96 13.35 2.85 -5.61
CA HIS A 96 14.14 3.31 -6.75
C HIS A 96 14.79 2.16 -7.52
N LYS A 97 14.54 0.91 -7.11
CA LYS A 97 15.08 -0.30 -7.76
C LYS A 97 13.96 -1.12 -8.40
N PRO A 98 13.82 -1.09 -9.74
CA PRO A 98 12.77 -1.81 -10.46
C PRO A 98 12.73 -3.31 -10.17
N GLU A 99 13.88 -3.93 -9.93
CA GLU A 99 14.01 -5.35 -9.59
C GLU A 99 13.43 -5.70 -8.23
N GLU A 100 13.63 -4.86 -7.21
CA GLU A 100 13.07 -5.07 -5.87
C GLU A 100 11.54 -4.88 -5.90
N ILE A 101 11.06 -3.85 -6.61
CA ILE A 101 9.62 -3.62 -6.80
C ILE A 101 8.98 -4.80 -7.52
N LYS A 102 9.61 -5.30 -8.59
CA LYS A 102 9.11 -6.46 -9.34
C LYS A 102 9.04 -7.69 -8.44
N ALA A 103 10.08 -7.97 -7.65
CA ALA A 103 10.07 -9.09 -6.72
C ALA A 103 8.96 -8.97 -5.67
N ALA A 104 8.75 -7.78 -5.12
CA ALA A 104 7.69 -7.51 -4.15
C ALA A 104 6.28 -7.69 -4.75
N ILE A 105 6.06 -7.24 -5.99
CA ILE A 105 4.79 -7.41 -6.71
C ILE A 105 4.49 -8.90 -6.93
N GLU A 106 5.47 -9.69 -7.35
CA GLU A 106 5.27 -11.12 -7.58
C GLU A 106 5.03 -11.87 -6.27
N LEU A 107 5.70 -11.48 -5.18
CA LEU A 107 5.44 -12.01 -3.85
C LEU A 107 4.04 -11.64 -3.32
N ALA A 108 3.58 -10.41 -3.58
CA ALA A 108 2.22 -10.00 -3.21
C ALA A 108 1.15 -10.79 -3.96
N LYS A 109 1.36 -11.05 -5.26
CA LYS A 109 0.44 -11.86 -6.08
C LYS A 109 0.43 -13.35 -5.69
N SER A 110 1.48 -13.86 -5.07
CA SER A 110 1.52 -15.26 -4.62
C SER A 110 0.69 -15.53 -3.35
N HIS A 111 0.04 -14.50 -2.80
CA HIS A 111 -0.81 -14.58 -1.61
C HIS A 111 -2.25 -14.20 -1.97
N ASP A 112 -3.04 -15.18 -2.39
CA ASP A 112 -4.46 -15.00 -2.76
C ASP A 112 -5.42 -15.15 -1.56
N ASP A 113 -4.91 -15.55 -0.40
CA ASP A 113 -5.64 -15.76 0.85
C ASP A 113 -5.72 -14.52 1.74
N LYS A 114 -4.95 -13.46 1.45
CA LYS A 114 -4.94 -12.22 2.25
C LYS A 114 -4.48 -11.02 1.43
N PRO A 115 -4.99 -9.80 1.71
CA PRO A 115 -4.53 -8.59 1.02
C PRO A 115 -3.03 -8.35 1.30
N SER A 116 -2.35 -7.69 0.37
CA SER A 116 -0.92 -7.41 0.47
C SER A 116 -0.61 -5.91 0.57
N LEU A 117 0.33 -5.55 1.46
CA LEU A 117 0.93 -4.23 1.55
C LEU A 117 2.40 -4.31 1.17
N ILE A 118 2.82 -3.56 0.16
CA ILE A 118 4.22 -3.36 -0.22
C ILE A 118 4.65 -1.99 0.29
N ILE A 119 5.66 -1.95 1.15
CA ILE A 119 6.19 -0.69 1.72
C ILE A 119 7.46 -0.33 0.95
N CYS A 120 7.33 0.67 0.08
CA CYS A 120 8.40 1.18 -0.74
C CYS A 120 9.07 2.37 -0.07
N LYS A 121 10.33 2.23 0.32
CA LYS A 121 11.16 3.35 0.75
C LYS A 121 11.53 4.20 -0.46
N THR A 122 11.10 5.45 -0.49
CA THR A 122 11.47 6.37 -1.57
C THR A 122 12.08 7.66 -1.05
N ILE A 123 12.47 8.53 -1.98
CA ILE A 123 13.01 9.86 -1.71
C ILE A 123 12.11 10.81 -2.47
N ILE A 124 11.36 11.66 -1.75
CA ILE A 124 10.51 12.64 -2.40
C ILE A 124 11.34 13.58 -3.29
N GLY A 125 10.84 13.84 -4.51
CA GLY A 125 11.55 14.69 -5.48
C GLY A 125 12.85 14.10 -6.02
N PHE A 126 13.01 12.77 -6.01
CA PHE A 126 14.16 12.10 -6.61
C PHE A 126 14.40 12.55 -8.05
N GLY A 127 15.65 12.91 -8.38
CA GLY A 127 16.05 13.39 -9.71
C GLY A 127 15.87 14.90 -9.96
N ALA A 128 15.17 15.63 -9.09
CA ALA A 128 14.98 17.06 -9.27
C ALA A 128 16.00 17.90 -8.46
N PRO A 129 16.74 18.85 -9.09
CA PRO A 129 17.81 19.62 -8.43
C PRO A 129 17.35 20.46 -7.23
N THR A 130 16.08 20.86 -7.21
CA THR A 130 15.53 21.88 -6.29
C THR A 130 14.36 21.40 -5.42
N SER A 131 13.84 20.18 -5.62
CA SER A 131 12.62 19.73 -4.94
C SER A 131 12.81 18.64 -3.88
N ARG A 132 14.04 18.41 -3.39
CA ARG A 132 14.19 17.76 -2.08
C ARG A 132 13.55 18.70 -1.06
N VAL A 133 12.54 18.21 -0.34
CA VAL A 133 11.69 18.98 0.61
C VAL A 133 12.48 19.73 1.68
N LYS A 134 13.78 19.43 1.84
CA LYS A 134 14.76 20.22 2.57
C LYS A 134 14.74 21.74 2.25
N ARG A 135 14.16 22.19 1.12
CA ARG A 135 14.05 23.62 0.76
C ARG A 135 12.73 24.31 1.11
N MET A 136 11.66 23.60 1.47
CA MET A 136 10.38 24.24 1.84
C MET A 136 10.35 24.77 3.28
N LEU A 137 11.21 24.23 4.17
CA LEU A 137 11.30 24.65 5.57
C LEU A 137 12.24 25.85 5.81
N THR A 138 13.15 26.15 4.88
CA THR A 138 14.09 27.29 5.02
C THR A 138 13.53 28.65 4.59
N ALA A 139 12.25 28.75 4.21
CA ALA A 139 11.61 29.99 3.79
C ALA A 139 10.72 30.64 4.87
N ARG A 140 10.74 30.13 6.11
CA ARG A 140 9.95 30.66 7.23
C ARG A 140 10.78 30.99 8.46
N HIS A 141 11.99 31.52 8.35
CA HIS A 141 12.67 32.24 9.45
C HIS A 141 13.19 33.57 8.93
#